data_AF-A0A839V6R2-F1
#
_entry.id   AF-A0A839V6R2-F1
#
_cell.length_a   1.000
_cell.length_b   1.000
_cell.length_c   1.000
_cell.angle_alpha   90.00
_cell.angle_beta   90.00
_cell.angle_gamma   90.00
#
_symmetry.space_group_name_H-M   'P 1'
#
loop_
_entity.id
_entity.type
_entity.pdbx_description
1 polymer ?
#
loop_
_entity_poly.entity_id
_entity_poly.type
_entity_poly.pdbx_seq_one_letter_code
_entity_poly.pdbx_strand_id
1 'polypeptide(L)'
;MPAPNLATVDRRPTNYTIKEPRYVWSNIDTWLSQHEEHTVSTLCLLALSKVGIDIEPEDLTPQRKRLNALRSPDGDPREPIPRCVRIPRYVRMRAEHHLRTRPDLTFKHLIMQGLHQLGIEIESEDLVAVRTRRIALGDPNTENSDD
;
A
#
# COMPACT_ATOMS: atom_id res chain seq x y z
N MET A 1 -15.96 31.50 -24.44
CA MET A 1 -15.36 30.14 -24.45
C MET A 1 -15.73 29.47 -23.15
N PRO A 2 -16.39 28.30 -23.15
CA PRO A 2 -16.62 27.56 -21.90
C PRO A 2 -15.28 27.08 -21.35
N ALA A 3 -15.08 27.21 -20.04
CA ALA A 3 -13.91 26.67 -19.37
C ALA A 3 -13.81 25.16 -19.64
N PRO A 4 -12.59 24.60 -19.82
CA PRO A 4 -12.43 23.16 -19.94
C PRO A 4 -13.08 22.51 -18.72
N ASN A 5 -13.99 21.59 -19.00
CA ASN A 5 -14.68 20.78 -17.99
C ASN A 5 -13.57 20.05 -17.22
N LEU A 6 -13.16 20.56 -16.06
CA LEU A 6 -12.23 19.90 -15.15
C LEU A 6 -12.84 18.54 -14.88
N ALA A 7 -12.28 17.49 -15.49
CA ALA A 7 -12.77 16.14 -15.28
C ALA A 7 -12.74 15.90 -13.77
N THR A 8 -13.93 15.88 -13.15
CA THR A 8 -14.06 15.78 -11.71
C THR A 8 -13.38 14.49 -11.28
N VAL A 9 -12.21 14.60 -10.65
CA VAL A 9 -11.44 13.45 -10.20
C VAL A 9 -12.32 12.59 -9.29
N ASP A 10 -12.47 11.31 -9.62
CA ASP A 10 -13.32 10.38 -8.86
C ASP A 10 -12.68 10.05 -7.52
N ARG A 11 -13.07 10.80 -6.49
CA ARG A 11 -12.59 10.66 -5.11
C ARG A 11 -13.42 9.70 -4.27
N ARG A 12 -14.34 8.93 -4.87
CA ARG A 12 -15.12 7.95 -4.10
C ARG A 12 -14.17 6.98 -3.39
N PRO A 13 -14.36 6.72 -2.08
CA PRO A 13 -13.44 5.88 -1.33
C PRO A 13 -13.55 4.43 -1.82
N THR A 14 -12.40 3.79 -1.97
CA THR A 14 -12.26 2.35 -2.21
C THR A 14 -11.55 1.75 -1.01
N ASN A 15 -12.08 0.66 -0.48
CA ASN A 15 -11.45 -0.05 0.64
C ASN A 15 -10.24 -0.83 0.13
N TYR A 16 -9.12 -0.71 0.83
CA TYR A 16 -7.94 -1.53 0.63
C TYR A 16 -7.58 -2.21 1.95
N THR A 17 -7.53 -3.54 1.93
CA THR A 17 -7.08 -4.33 3.09
C THR A 17 -5.58 -4.57 2.98
N ILE A 18 -4.86 -4.02 3.95
CA ILE A 18 -3.42 -4.18 4.13
C ILE A 18 -3.19 -5.56 4.77
N LYS A 19 -2.63 -6.50 3.99
CA LYS A 19 -2.36 -7.89 4.41
C LYS A 19 -0.87 -8.12 4.68
N GLU A 20 -0.20 -7.11 5.23
CA GLU A 20 1.24 -7.16 5.44
C GLU A 20 1.66 -8.05 6.61
N PRO A 21 2.88 -8.61 6.57
CA PRO A 21 3.48 -9.32 7.69
C PRO A 21 3.53 -8.47 8.98
N ARG A 22 3.63 -9.15 10.13
CA ARG A 22 3.66 -8.49 11.44
C ARG A 22 4.80 -7.50 11.58
N TYR A 23 5.98 -7.79 11.04
CA TYR A 23 7.15 -6.92 11.14
C TYR A 23 6.90 -5.57 10.43
N VAL A 24 6.27 -5.59 9.26
CA VAL A 24 5.88 -4.37 8.52
C VAL A 24 4.95 -3.51 9.37
N TRP A 25 3.97 -4.13 10.04
CA TRP A 25 3.07 -3.40 10.95
C TRP A 25 3.80 -2.78 12.15
N SER A 26 4.78 -3.46 12.72
CA SER A 26 5.61 -2.91 13.79
C SER A 26 6.44 -1.72 13.33
N ASN A 27 6.98 -1.77 12.10
CA ASN A 27 7.75 -0.67 11.54
C ASN A 27 6.84 0.52 11.17
N ILE A 28 5.62 0.26 10.68
CA ILE A 28 4.58 1.29 10.47
C ILE A 28 4.20 1.97 11.78
N ASP A 29 3.95 1.21 12.86
CA ASP A 29 3.62 1.76 14.19
C ASP A 29 4.75 2.67 14.72
N THR A 30 5.99 2.23 14.55
CA THR A 30 7.18 2.99 14.94
C THR A 30 7.28 4.30 14.14
N TRP A 31 7.07 4.23 12.83
CA TRP A 31 7.12 5.41 11.95
C TRP A 31 5.99 6.40 12.28
N LEU A 32 4.76 5.92 12.48
CA LEU A 32 3.60 6.75 12.85
C LEU A 32 3.76 7.39 14.23
N SER A 33 4.45 6.71 15.16
CA SER A 33 4.78 7.29 16.48
C SER A 33 5.78 8.45 16.39
N GLN A 34 6.57 8.52 15.31
CA GLN A 34 7.49 9.63 15.04
C GLN A 34 6.84 10.75 14.21
N HIS A 35 5.72 10.45 13.54
CA HIS A 35 5.00 11.37 12.66
C HIS A 35 3.51 11.39 13.02
N GLU A 36 3.19 11.94 14.19
CA GLU A 36 1.86 11.90 14.82
C GLU A 36 0.76 12.62 14.01
N GLU A 37 1.15 13.41 13.02
CA GLU A 37 0.25 14.05 12.06
C GLU A 37 -0.32 13.07 11.03
N HIS A 38 0.31 11.91 10.82
CA HIS A 38 -0.08 10.97 9.78
C HIS A 38 -0.99 9.86 10.29
N THR A 39 -1.88 9.41 9.42
CA THR A 39 -2.67 8.19 9.61
C THR A 39 -2.13 7.08 8.73
N VAL A 40 -2.50 5.82 8.98
CA VAL A 40 -2.18 4.70 8.07
C VAL A 40 -2.64 5.00 6.63
N SER A 41 -3.79 5.65 6.49
CA SER A 41 -4.34 6.05 5.20
C SER A 41 -3.42 7.05 4.51
N THR A 42 -3.01 8.11 5.22
CA THR A 42 -2.09 9.14 4.71
C THR A 42 -0.72 8.55 4.40
N LEU A 43 -0.21 7.65 5.24
CA LEU A 43 1.04 6.92 5.01
C LEU A 43 0.97 6.08 3.73
N CYS A 44 -0.12 5.37 3.48
CA CYS A 44 -0.30 4.61 2.24
C CYS A 44 -0.29 5.52 1.01
N LEU A 45 -0.94 6.69 1.09
CA LEU A 45 -0.91 7.67 0.01
C LEU A 45 0.49 8.24 -0.19
N LEU A 46 1.19 8.62 0.88
CA LEU A 46 2.59 9.06 0.80
C LEU A 46 3.49 7.99 0.18
N ALA A 47 3.35 6.72 0.56
CA ALA A 47 4.09 5.61 -0.03
C ALA A 47 3.82 5.51 -1.54
N LEU A 48 2.56 5.59 -1.97
CA LEU A 48 2.20 5.56 -3.38
C LEU A 48 2.79 6.76 -4.15
N SER A 49 2.84 7.94 -3.54
CA SER A 49 3.48 9.11 -4.14
C SER A 49 4.98 8.90 -4.39
N LYS A 50 5.68 8.22 -3.47
CA LYS A 50 7.11 7.91 -3.62
C LYS A 50 7.40 7.00 -4.82
N VAL A 51 6.50 6.08 -5.14
CA VAL A 51 6.66 5.20 -6.31
C VAL A 51 6.14 5.81 -7.62
N GLY A 52 5.82 7.11 -7.62
CA GLY A 52 5.44 7.88 -8.81
C GLY A 52 3.94 7.89 -9.12
N ILE A 53 3.08 7.48 -8.19
CA ILE A 53 1.64 7.68 -8.34
C ILE A 53 1.31 9.13 -7.99
N ASP A 54 0.80 9.87 -8.96
CA ASP A 54 0.34 11.24 -8.71
C ASP A 54 -0.88 11.23 -7.78
N ILE A 55 -0.83 12.03 -6.72
CA ILE A 55 -1.86 12.14 -5.68
C ILE A 55 -2.08 13.63 -5.43
N GLU A 56 -3.34 14.04 -5.42
CA GLU A 56 -3.70 15.43 -5.18
C GLU A 56 -3.27 15.83 -3.76
N PRO A 57 -2.65 17.02 -3.56
CA PRO A 57 -2.14 17.44 -2.24
C PRO A 57 -3.19 17.44 -1.13
N GLU A 58 -4.45 17.72 -1.48
CA GLU A 58 -5.60 17.70 -0.58
C GLU A 58 -5.92 16.31 0.01
N ASP A 59 -5.57 15.23 -0.69
CA ASP A 59 -5.74 13.87 -0.18
C ASP A 59 -4.57 13.42 0.70
N LEU A 60 -3.43 14.11 0.63
CA LEU A 60 -2.29 13.92 1.53
C LEU A 60 -2.50 14.65 2.87
N THR A 61 -3.44 15.58 2.94
CA THR A 61 -3.84 16.18 4.21
C THR A 61 -4.57 15.15 5.08
N PRO A 62 -4.13 14.93 6.33
CA PRO A 62 -4.83 14.05 7.25
C PRO A 62 -6.28 14.55 7.45
N GLN A 63 -7.28 13.77 7.03
CA GLN A 63 -8.68 14.09 7.35
C GLN A 63 -8.81 14.03 8.87
N ARG A 64 -9.13 15.19 9.49
CA ARG A 64 -9.29 15.46 10.93
C ARG A 64 -8.79 14.33 11.81
N LYS A 65 -7.70 14.56 12.55
CA LYS A 65 -7.29 13.77 13.73
C LYS A 65 -8.55 13.31 14.47
N ARG A 66 -9.08 12.12 14.14
CA ARG A 66 -9.49 11.24 15.21
C ARG A 66 -8.21 11.12 15.97
N LEU A 67 -8.26 11.66 17.17
CA LEU A 67 -7.25 11.51 18.18
C LEU A 67 -6.98 10.00 18.24
N ASN A 68 -6.13 9.48 17.35
CA ASN A 68 -5.41 8.25 17.61
C ASN A 68 -4.58 8.71 18.78
N ALA A 69 -5.09 8.46 19.98
CA ALA A 69 -4.50 8.91 21.21
C ALA A 69 -3.12 8.25 21.29
N LEU A 70 -2.14 8.91 20.68
CA LEU A 70 -0.75 8.70 20.98
C LEU A 70 -0.60 9.25 22.41
N ARG A 71 -0.57 8.28 23.33
CA ARG A 71 -0.34 8.35 24.79
C ARG A 71 -1.58 8.43 25.66
N SER A 72 -1.89 7.31 26.33
CA SER A 72 -2.20 7.36 27.76
C SER A 72 -0.87 7.11 28.51
N PRO A 73 -0.42 8.01 29.39
CA PRO A 73 0.71 7.76 30.29
C PRO A 73 0.49 6.56 31.23
N ASP A 74 -0.77 6.11 31.34
CA ASP A 74 -1.28 5.22 32.38
C ASP A 74 -1.46 3.75 31.94
N GLY A 75 -0.88 3.34 30.81
CA GLY A 75 -0.87 1.93 30.41
C GLY A 75 -2.16 1.40 29.78
N ASP A 76 -3.00 2.28 29.23
CA ASP A 76 -4.21 1.86 28.50
C ASP A 76 -3.90 1.15 27.17
N PRO A 77 -4.76 0.20 26.76
CA PRO A 77 -4.59 -0.55 25.52
C PRO A 77 -4.66 0.38 24.30
N ARG A 78 -3.59 0.38 23.49
CA ARG A 78 -3.51 1.09 22.21
C ARG A 78 -4.69 0.71 21.32
N GLU A 79 -5.35 1.69 20.70
CA GLU A 79 -6.32 1.40 19.64
C GLU A 79 -5.61 0.60 18.53
N PRO A 80 -6.18 -0.53 18.08
CA PRO A 80 -5.56 -1.35 17.06
C PRO A 80 -5.48 -0.58 15.75
N ILE A 81 -4.29 -0.54 15.15
CA ILE A 81 -4.06 0.08 13.85
C ILE A 81 -5.02 -0.52 12.81
N PRO A 82 -5.82 0.30 12.10
CA PRO A 82 -6.77 -0.22 11.14
C PRO A 82 -6.06 -0.94 10.00
N ARG A 83 -6.40 -2.22 9.79
CA ARG A 83 -5.90 -3.02 8.66
C ARG A 83 -6.59 -2.71 7.34
N CYS A 84 -7.67 -1.95 7.37
CA CYS A 84 -8.41 -1.53 6.19
C CYS A 84 -8.34 -0.01 6.08
N VAL A 85 -7.81 0.49 4.96
CA VAL A 85 -7.70 1.92 4.67
C VAL A 85 -8.61 2.28 3.50
N ARG A 86 -9.09 3.53 3.49
CA ARG A 86 -9.89 4.08 2.41
C ARG A 86 -8.99 4.93 1.53
N ILE A 87 -8.80 4.51 0.28
CA ILE A 87 -8.04 5.26 -0.71
C ILE A 87 -9.01 5.85 -1.75
N PRO A 88 -8.75 7.05 -2.30
CA PRO A 88 -9.55 7.58 -3.39
C PRO A 88 -9.50 6.67 -4.63
N ARG A 89 -10.64 6.49 -5.32
CA ARG A 89 -10.72 5.60 -6.49
C ARG A 89 -9.77 6.01 -7.61
N TYR A 90 -9.55 7.30 -7.84
CA TYR A 90 -8.57 7.75 -8.84
C TYR A 90 -7.15 7.28 -8.53
N VAL A 91 -6.73 7.25 -7.25
CA VAL A 91 -5.41 6.74 -6.84
C VAL A 91 -5.30 5.27 -7.18
N ARG A 92 -6.36 4.49 -6.93
CA ARG A 92 -6.41 3.08 -7.32
C ARG A 92 -6.28 2.89 -8.83
N MET A 93 -6.99 3.68 -9.63
CA MET A 93 -6.91 3.62 -11.10
C MET A 93 -5.53 4.02 -11.63
N ARG A 94 -4.92 5.07 -11.05
CA ARG A 94 -3.55 5.51 -11.39
C ARG A 94 -2.53 4.43 -11.05
N ALA A 95 -2.66 3.80 -9.88
CA ALA A 95 -1.81 2.68 -9.50
C ALA A 95 -1.99 1.45 -10.41
N GLU A 96 -3.22 1.12 -10.80
CA GLU A 96 -3.48 0.06 -11.77
C GLU A 96 -2.89 0.37 -13.15
N HIS A 97 -2.93 1.63 -13.58
CA HIS A 97 -2.26 2.07 -14.80
C HIS A 97 -0.74 1.90 -14.69
N HIS A 98 -0.14 2.30 -13.57
CA HIS A 98 1.30 2.15 -13.30
C HIS A 98 1.76 0.69 -13.30
N LEU A 99 0.91 -0.24 -12.85
CA LEU A 99 1.20 -1.67 -12.86
C LEU A 99 1.15 -2.30 -14.26
N ARG A 100 0.55 -1.65 -15.26
CA ARG A 100 0.46 -2.22 -16.62
C ARG A 100 1.83 -2.47 -17.24
N THR A 101 2.82 -1.65 -16.89
CA THR A 101 4.19 -1.79 -17.38
C THR A 101 5.09 -2.60 -16.42
N ARG A 102 4.53 -3.15 -15.33
CA ARG A 102 5.26 -3.84 -14.24
C ARG A 102 4.53 -5.12 -13.83
N PRO A 103 4.58 -6.18 -14.66
CA PRO A 103 3.80 -7.41 -14.47
C PRO A 103 4.23 -8.25 -13.26
N ASP A 104 5.38 -7.93 -12.68
CA ASP A 104 5.99 -8.50 -11.49
C ASP A 104 5.56 -7.81 -10.19
N LEU A 105 4.73 -6.77 -10.27
CA LEU A 105 4.27 -6.02 -9.11
C LEU A 105 2.75 -6.12 -8.98
N THR A 106 2.29 -5.97 -7.74
CA THR A 106 0.88 -5.76 -7.43
C THR A 106 0.74 -4.47 -6.63
N PHE A 107 -0.49 -4.03 -6.40
CA PHE A 107 -0.73 -2.83 -5.58
C PHE A 107 -0.10 -2.91 -4.19
N LYS A 108 -0.06 -4.12 -3.61
CA LYS A 108 0.66 -4.42 -2.36
C LYS A 108 2.14 -4.02 -2.45
N HIS A 109 2.80 -4.44 -3.53
CA HIS A 109 4.23 -4.17 -3.76
C HIS A 109 4.51 -2.70 -4.02
N LEU A 110 3.58 -1.96 -4.65
CA LEU A 110 3.72 -0.50 -4.78
C LEU A 110 3.72 0.18 -3.41
N ILE A 111 2.86 -0.27 -2.48
CA ILE A 111 2.85 0.25 -1.12
C ILE A 111 4.15 -0.11 -0.40
N MET A 112 4.57 -1.38 -0.43
CA MET A 112 5.81 -1.83 0.23
C MET A 112 7.05 -1.08 -0.29
N GLN A 113 7.18 -0.91 -1.61
CA GLN A 113 8.25 -0.11 -2.21
C GLN A 113 8.18 1.36 -1.75
N GLY A 114 6.98 1.93 -1.69
CA GLY A 114 6.78 3.29 -1.20
C GLY A 114 7.14 3.46 0.27
N LEU A 115 6.77 2.50 1.13
CA LEU A 115 7.13 2.48 2.55
C LEU A 115 8.65 2.40 2.72
N HIS A 116 9.31 1.53 1.95
CA HIS A 116 10.77 1.46 1.92
C HIS A 116 11.40 2.80 1.53
N GLN A 117 10.87 3.50 0.52
CA GLN A 117 11.36 4.83 0.14
C GLN A 117 11.10 5.92 1.20
N LEU A 118 10.19 5.69 2.14
CA LEU A 118 9.96 6.53 3.31
C LEU A 118 10.86 6.18 4.50
N GLY A 119 11.76 5.21 4.34
CA GLY A 119 12.69 4.76 5.38
C GLY A 119 12.12 3.72 6.34
N ILE A 120 10.96 3.13 6.02
CA ILE A 120 10.41 1.99 6.78
C ILE A 120 11.14 0.73 6.31
N GLU A 121 11.70 -0.03 7.25
CA GLU A 121 12.42 -1.26 6.95
C GLU A 121 11.46 -2.32 6.39
N ILE A 122 11.74 -2.76 5.16
CA ILE A 122 11.01 -3.80 4.43
C ILE A 122 12.04 -4.76 3.83
N GLU A 123 11.80 -6.06 4.00
CA GLU A 123 12.69 -7.08 3.47
C GLU A 123 12.67 -7.08 1.94
N SER A 124 13.82 -7.32 1.31
CA SER A 124 13.96 -7.22 -0.16
C SER A 124 13.05 -8.21 -0.91
N GLU A 125 12.76 -9.37 -0.32
CA GLU A 125 11.85 -10.37 -0.90
C GLU A 125 10.40 -9.90 -0.95
N ASP A 126 9.99 -9.04 -0.02
CA ASP A 126 8.66 -8.45 0.01
C ASP A 126 8.51 -7.28 -0.98
N LEU A 127 9.59 -6.76 -1.56
CA LEU A 127 9.52 -5.65 -2.52
C LEU A 127 9.09 -6.06 -3.93
N VAL A 128 9.10 -7.36 -4.23
CA VAL A 128 8.79 -7.92 -5.56
C VAL A 128 7.77 -9.05 -5.43
N ALA A 129 6.87 -9.20 -6.41
CA ALA A 129 6.07 -10.42 -6.43
C ALA A 129 6.99 -11.54 -6.92
N VAL A 130 7.43 -12.42 -6.03
CA VAL A 130 8.00 -13.70 -6.45
C VAL A 130 6.89 -14.42 -7.20
N ARG A 131 6.92 -14.34 -8.54
CA ARG A 131 6.17 -15.27 -9.37
C ARG A 131 6.75 -16.64 -9.03
N THR A 132 6.08 -17.37 -8.16
CA THR A 132 6.14 -18.82 -8.16
C THR A 132 5.70 -19.24 -9.55
N ARG A 133 6.64 -19.32 -10.51
CA ARG A 133 6.47 -20.03 -11.78
C ARG A 133 6.39 -21.51 -11.43
N ARG A 134 5.30 -21.93 -10.78
CA ARG A 134 4.76 -23.27 -10.99
C ARG A 134 3.95 -23.14 -12.27
N ILE A 135 4.13 -24.09 -13.19
CA ILE A 135 3.69 -24.11 -14.59
C ILE A 135 4.80 -23.59 -15.53
N ALA A 136 5.35 -24.54 -16.30
CA ALA A 136 6.34 -24.43 -17.39
C ALA A 136 7.77 -24.95 -17.12
N LEU A 137 7.96 -25.87 -16.18
CA LEU A 137 8.94 -26.94 -16.35
C LEU A 137 8.13 -28.23 -16.17
N GLY A 138 7.76 -28.86 -17.28
CA GLY A 138 7.20 -30.19 -17.24
C GLY A 138 8.19 -31.11 -16.54
N ASP A 139 7.70 -31.89 -15.58
CA ASP A 139 8.44 -33.03 -15.08
C ASP A 139 8.83 -33.92 -16.29
N PRO A 140 10.13 -34.13 -16.57
CA PRO A 140 10.54 -35.14 -17.54
C PRO A 140 10.45 -36.56 -16.97
N ASN A 141 9.96 -36.75 -15.74
CA ASN A 141 9.86 -38.06 -15.07
C ASN A 141 8.44 -38.61 -15.03
N THR A 142 7.72 -38.56 -16.15
CA THR A 142 6.69 -39.57 -16.40
C THR A 142 7.32 -40.61 -17.31
N GLU A 143 8.09 -41.51 -16.70
CA GLU A 143 8.53 -42.74 -17.35
C GLU A 143 7.30 -43.48 -17.86
N ASN A 144 7.30 -43.77 -19.16
CA ASN A 144 6.44 -44.76 -19.78
C ASN A 144 6.53 -46.06 -18.98
N SER A 145 5.40 -46.47 -18.41
CA SER A 145 5.18 -47.88 -18.05
C SER A 145 4.13 -48.40 -19.03
N ASP A 146 4.59 -48.73 -20.23
CA ASP A 146 3.96 -49.76 -21.06
C ASP A 146 4.65 -51.08 -20.71
N ASP A 147 3.98 -51.91 -19.92
CA ASP A 147 3.90 -53.39 -20.04
C ASP A 147 2.85 -53.94 -19.05
#